data_AF-A0AAU5UC59-F1
#
_entry.id   AF-A0AAU5UC59-F1
#
_cell.length_a   1.000
_cell.length_b   1.000
_cell.length_c   1.000
_cell.angle_alpha   90.00
_cell.angle_beta   90.00
_cell.angle_gamma   90.00
#
_symmetry.space_group_name_H-M   'P 1'
#
loop_
_entity.id
_entity.type
_entity.pdbx_description
1 polymer ?
#
loop_
_entity_poly.entity_id
_entity_poly.type
_entity_poly.pdbx_seq_one_letter_code
_entity_poly.pdbx_strand_id
1 'polypeptide(L)'
;MLSHWQLTAAGGACGLAWACALRGFMAQVAGPESAVTWSGTFAWILLPGTVLGVLLGWSEYLRRTNRGRPRWLIFSPLLLAAVLLPGLANPSQFLADGIGGGALAVPLFGMAGGYALAGAGRRWARIVCTAIAFLPIPGWLIASLTQDATIGPREVWVAIYFWSLLAVLSFASAIPHRLPAASALAVARS
;
A
#
# COMPACT_ATOMS: atom_id res chain seq x y z
N MET A 1 -3.26 8.81 -27.11
CA MET A 1 -2.57 9.09 -25.83
C MET A 1 -3.63 9.38 -24.79
N LEU A 2 -3.66 8.67 -23.66
CA LEU A 2 -4.59 9.02 -22.58
C LEU A 2 -4.24 10.42 -22.05
N SER A 3 -5.24 11.27 -21.87
CA SER A 3 -5.04 12.60 -21.29
C SER A 3 -4.65 12.48 -19.82
N HIS A 4 -3.99 13.52 -19.27
CA HIS A 4 -3.59 13.49 -17.85
C HIS A 4 -4.78 13.24 -16.91
N TRP A 5 -5.95 13.79 -17.25
CA TRP A 5 -7.21 13.60 -16.53
C TRP A 5 -7.65 12.15 -16.47
N GLN A 6 -7.49 11.39 -17.56
CA GLN A 6 -7.87 9.97 -17.58
C GLN A 6 -6.99 9.13 -16.65
N LEU A 7 -5.68 9.42 -16.62
CA LEU A 7 -4.73 8.68 -15.77
C LEU A 7 -4.89 9.03 -14.28
N THR A 8 -5.11 10.29 -13.94
CA THR A 8 -5.38 10.69 -12.55
C THR A 8 -6.74 10.20 -12.07
N ALA A 9 -7.78 10.25 -12.91
CA ALA A 9 -9.11 9.73 -12.56
C ALA A 9 -9.09 8.21 -12.37
N ALA A 10 -8.45 7.47 -13.29
CA ALA A 10 -8.29 6.02 -13.15
C ALA A 10 -7.49 5.67 -11.89
N GLY A 11 -6.38 6.39 -11.64
CA GLY A 11 -5.57 6.23 -10.43
C GLY A 11 -6.40 6.48 -9.16
N GLY A 12 -7.15 7.59 -9.11
CA GLY A 12 -8.02 7.92 -7.99
C GLY A 12 -9.12 6.87 -7.75
N ALA A 13 -9.77 6.39 -8.81
CA ALA A 13 -10.78 5.32 -8.72
C ALA A 13 -10.17 4.01 -8.19
N CYS A 14 -9.00 3.61 -8.68
CA CYS A 14 -8.29 2.43 -8.18
C CYS A 14 -7.87 2.60 -6.71
N GLY A 15 -7.38 3.79 -6.32
CA GLY A 15 -7.02 4.11 -4.95
C GLY A 15 -8.21 4.08 -3.99
N LEU A 16 -9.35 4.64 -4.41
CA LEU A 16 -10.60 4.60 -3.67
C LEU A 16 -11.10 3.16 -3.50
N ALA A 17 -11.11 2.36 -4.58
CA ALA A 17 -11.52 0.97 -4.52
C ALA A 17 -10.63 0.15 -3.57
N TRP A 18 -9.31 0.37 -3.62
CA TRP A 18 -8.37 -0.26 -2.70
C TRP A 18 -8.64 0.16 -1.25
N ALA A 19 -8.92 1.44 -0.99
CA ALA A 19 -9.23 1.93 0.36
C ALA A 19 -10.56 1.38 0.90
N CYS A 20 -11.59 1.26 0.06
CA CYS A 20 -12.84 0.57 0.41
C CYS A 20 -12.58 -0.89 0.80
N ALA A 21 -11.76 -1.59 0.03
CA ALA A 21 -11.40 -2.98 0.31
C ALA A 21 -10.59 -3.10 1.61
N LEU A 22 -9.64 -2.20 1.86
CA LEU A 22 -8.92 -2.11 3.14
C LEU A 22 -9.89 -1.92 4.32
N ARG A 23 -10.88 -1.04 4.18
CA ARG A 23 -11.90 -0.85 5.21
C ARG A 23 -12.74 -2.11 5.44
N GLY A 24 -13.06 -2.85 4.37
CA GLY A 24 -13.75 -4.14 4.45
C GLY A 24 -12.91 -5.23 5.13
N PHE A 25 -11.59 -5.22 4.93
CA PHE A 25 -10.66 -6.05 5.69
C PHE A 25 -10.66 -5.68 7.18
N MET A 26 -10.57 -4.39 7.52
CA MET A 26 -10.61 -3.94 8.93
C MET A 26 -11.90 -4.37 9.64
N ALA A 27 -13.04 -4.39 8.94
CA ALA A 27 -14.30 -4.87 9.51
C ALA A 27 -14.24 -6.36 9.90
N GLN A 28 -13.54 -7.18 9.12
CA GLN A 28 -13.41 -8.61 9.40
C GLN A 28 -12.46 -8.88 10.57
N VAL A 29 -11.45 -8.03 10.76
CA VAL A 29 -10.52 -8.13 11.89
C VAL A 29 -11.18 -7.63 13.19
N ALA A 30 -11.87 -6.49 13.16
CA ALA A 30 -12.52 -5.90 14.33
C ALA A 30 -13.85 -6.59 14.71
N GLY A 31 -14.49 -7.31 13.78
CA GLY A 31 -15.74 -8.02 14.06
C GLY A 31 -16.92 -7.07 14.33
N PRO A 32 -17.83 -7.42 15.26
CA PRO A 32 -19.05 -6.65 15.54
C PRO A 32 -18.81 -5.18 15.95
N GLU A 33 -17.65 -4.89 16.55
CA GLU A 33 -17.27 -3.54 17.01
C GLU A 33 -16.83 -2.60 15.86
N SER A 34 -16.80 -3.09 14.61
CA SER A 34 -16.39 -2.29 13.45
C SER A 34 -17.41 -1.20 13.11
N ALA A 35 -17.17 0.03 13.57
CA ALA A 35 -17.97 1.20 13.23
C ALA A 35 -17.44 1.98 12.00
N VAL A 36 -18.34 2.51 11.18
CA VAL A 36 -18.00 3.43 10.08
C VAL A 36 -18.29 4.86 10.56
N THR A 37 -17.27 5.71 10.57
CA THR A 37 -17.40 7.11 10.97
C THR A 37 -16.94 8.04 9.85
N TRP A 38 -17.48 9.27 9.84
CA TRP A 38 -17.09 10.30 8.87
C TRP A 38 -15.59 10.62 8.96
N SER A 39 -15.09 10.87 10.16
CA SER A 39 -13.67 11.17 10.37
C SER A 39 -12.80 9.93 10.13
N GLY A 40 -13.05 8.82 10.83
CA GLY A 40 -12.21 7.63 10.77
C GLY A 40 -12.16 6.98 9.39
N THR A 41 -13.32 6.72 8.79
CA THR A 41 -13.37 5.97 7.52
C THR A 41 -13.17 6.89 6.32
N PHE A 42 -13.94 7.98 6.21
CA PHE A 42 -13.89 8.82 5.01
C PHE A 42 -12.65 9.71 4.99
N ALA A 43 -12.36 10.43 6.08
CA ALA A 43 -11.24 11.35 6.10
C ALA A 43 -9.88 10.66 6.27
N TRP A 44 -9.77 9.60 7.07
CA TRP A 44 -8.48 8.99 7.40
C TRP A 44 -8.14 7.70 6.64
N ILE A 45 -9.10 7.04 5.97
CA ILE A 45 -8.83 5.82 5.19
C ILE A 45 -9.08 6.05 3.69
N LEU A 46 -10.30 6.46 3.33
CA LEU A 46 -10.72 6.61 1.93
C LEU A 46 -10.00 7.76 1.23
N LEU A 47 -9.92 8.92 1.87
CA LEU A 47 -9.28 10.10 1.30
C LEU A 47 -7.78 9.88 1.02
N PRO A 48 -6.94 9.40 1.97
CA PRO A 48 -5.54 9.14 1.69
C PRO A 48 -5.31 8.09 0.61
N GLY A 49 -6.12 7.02 0.58
CA GLY A 49 -6.03 6.00 -0.47
C GLY A 49 -6.39 6.55 -1.86
N THR A 50 -7.40 7.42 -1.94
CA THR A 50 -7.78 8.11 -3.18
C THR A 50 -6.67 9.05 -3.65
N VAL A 51 -6.12 9.86 -2.75
CA VAL A 51 -5.02 10.80 -3.06
C VAL A 51 -3.77 10.03 -3.51
N LEU A 52 -3.41 8.94 -2.83
CA LEU A 52 -2.35 8.03 -3.25
C LEU A 52 -2.58 7.55 -4.69
N GLY A 53 -3.79 7.06 -4.99
CA GLY A 53 -4.16 6.63 -6.34
C GLY A 53 -3.98 7.72 -7.41
N VAL A 54 -4.42 8.95 -7.11
CA VAL A 54 -4.25 10.12 -8.01
C VAL A 54 -2.77 10.42 -8.24
N LEU A 55 -1.95 10.43 -7.19
CA LEU A 55 -0.50 10.68 -7.28
C LEU A 55 0.21 9.61 -8.11
N LEU A 56 -0.19 8.35 -7.96
CA LEU A 56 0.36 7.25 -8.77
C LEU A 56 -0.09 7.36 -10.23
N GLY A 57 -1.34 7.72 -10.51
CA GLY A 57 -1.83 8.03 -11.85
C GLY A 57 -1.06 9.20 -12.50
N TRP A 58 -0.78 10.24 -11.71
CA TRP A 58 0.06 11.36 -12.12
C TRP A 58 1.51 10.94 -12.43
N SER A 59 2.08 10.04 -11.62
CA SER A 59 3.43 9.50 -11.87
C SER A 59 3.53 8.76 -13.21
N GLU A 60 2.49 8.02 -13.58
CA GLU A 60 2.40 7.34 -14.87
C GLU A 60 2.26 8.34 -16.04
N TYR A 61 1.50 9.42 -15.84
CA TYR A 61 1.42 10.52 -16.82
C TYR A 61 2.79 11.18 -17.06
N LEU A 62 3.54 11.49 -16.00
CA LEU A 62 4.89 12.06 -16.11
C LEU A 62 5.84 11.10 -16.84
N ARG A 63 5.77 9.80 -16.53
CA ARG A 63 6.56 8.76 -17.20
C ARG A 63 6.29 8.71 -18.71
N ARG A 64 5.02 8.81 -19.12
CA ARG A 64 4.62 8.77 -20.55
C ARG A 64 5.00 10.04 -21.31
N THR A 65 5.06 11.18 -20.63
CA THR A 65 5.40 12.47 -21.23
C THR A 65 6.89 12.81 -21.13
N ASN A 66 7.70 11.91 -20.54
CA ASN A 66 9.13 12.08 -20.30
C ASN A 66 9.48 13.40 -19.57
N ARG A 67 8.53 13.93 -18.80
CA ARG A 67 8.75 15.09 -17.93
C ARG A 67 9.42 14.58 -16.67
N GLY A 68 10.52 15.21 -16.26
CA GLY A 68 11.39 14.77 -15.18
C GLY A 68 10.64 14.23 -13.97
N ARG A 69 11.09 13.08 -13.44
CA ARG A 69 10.36 12.32 -12.42
C ARG A 69 10.65 12.87 -11.01
N PRO A 70 9.66 13.41 -10.28
CA PRO A 70 9.87 13.84 -8.91
C PRO A 70 10.17 12.63 -8.02
N ARG A 71 11.32 12.64 -7.34
CA ARG A 71 11.73 11.55 -6.43
C ARG A 71 10.82 11.43 -5.22
N TRP A 72 10.11 12.50 -4.85
CA TRP A 72 9.19 12.50 -3.71
C TRP A 72 7.97 11.59 -3.91
N LEU A 73 7.56 11.32 -5.16
CA LEU A 73 6.42 10.43 -5.46
C LEU A 73 6.67 8.99 -4.98
N ILE A 74 7.92 8.59 -4.76
CA ILE A 74 8.28 7.30 -4.15
C ILE A 74 7.70 7.19 -2.74
N PHE A 75 7.62 8.29 -2.01
CA PHE A 75 7.09 8.35 -0.65
C PHE A 75 5.57 8.51 -0.60
N SER A 76 4.88 8.55 -1.74
CA SER A 76 3.43 8.68 -1.79
C SER A 76 2.67 7.65 -0.94
N PRO A 77 3.07 6.36 -0.84
CA PRO A 77 2.36 5.40 0.00
C PRO A 77 2.31 5.80 1.47
N LEU A 78 3.26 6.62 1.97
CA LEU A 78 3.25 7.12 3.34
C LEU A 78 2.02 7.97 3.66
N LEU A 79 1.26 8.44 2.67
CA LEU A 79 -0.04 9.07 2.92
C LEU A 79 -1.00 8.15 3.68
N LEU A 80 -0.90 6.83 3.50
CA LEU A 80 -1.72 5.87 4.24
C LEU A 80 -1.41 5.86 5.75
N ALA A 81 -0.21 6.29 6.14
CA ALA A 81 0.17 6.46 7.54
C ALA A 81 -0.45 7.72 8.18
N ALA A 82 -1.15 8.56 7.42
CA ALA A 82 -1.81 9.76 7.96
C ALA A 82 -2.84 9.44 9.06
N VAL A 83 -3.42 8.23 9.04
CA VAL A 83 -4.35 7.74 10.08
C VAL A 83 -3.72 7.68 11.49
N LEU A 84 -2.39 7.73 11.58
CA LEU A 84 -1.66 7.78 12.86
C LEU A 84 -1.73 9.16 13.53
N LEU A 85 -1.99 10.23 12.76
CA LEU A 85 -1.92 11.61 13.27
C LEU A 85 -2.87 11.87 14.44
N PRO A 86 -4.15 11.43 14.42
CA PRO A 86 -5.03 11.54 15.58
C PRO A 86 -4.58 10.66 16.76
N GLY A 87 -3.99 9.49 16.48
CA GLY A 87 -3.51 8.54 17.50
C GLY A 87 -2.31 9.05 18.30
N LEU A 88 -1.52 9.98 17.75
CA LEU A 88 -0.42 10.65 18.46
C LEU A 88 -0.89 11.48 19.66
N ALA A 89 -2.16 11.89 19.69
CA ALA A 89 -2.72 12.59 20.84
C ALA A 89 -2.94 11.68 22.06
N ASN A 90 -3.09 10.36 21.85
CA ASN A 90 -3.28 9.35 22.91
C ASN A 90 -2.49 8.05 22.59
N PRO A 91 -1.15 8.07 22.71
CA PRO A 91 -0.29 6.98 22.25
C PRO A 91 -0.47 5.66 23.01
N SER A 92 -0.93 5.71 24.26
CA SER A 92 -1.10 4.52 25.12
C SER A 92 -2.20 3.57 24.65
N GLN A 93 -3.39 4.10 24.29
CA GLN A 93 -4.48 3.28 23.73
C GLN A 93 -4.14 2.80 22.31
N PHE A 94 -3.51 3.65 21.51
CA PHE A 94 -3.21 3.37 20.11
C PHE A 94 -2.15 2.26 19.89
N LEU A 95 -1.20 2.13 20.83
CA LEU A 95 -0.26 1.01 20.87
C LEU A 95 -0.86 -0.26 21.45
N ALA A 96 -1.75 -0.15 22.44
CA ALA A 96 -2.42 -1.30 23.07
C ALA A 96 -3.33 -2.05 22.09
N ASP A 97 -4.00 -1.34 21.18
CA ASP A 97 -4.91 -1.95 20.21
C ASP A 97 -4.19 -2.56 18.98
N GLY A 98 -2.86 -2.43 18.88
CA GLY A 98 -2.07 -2.91 17.72
C GLY A 98 -2.31 -2.15 16.41
N ILE A 99 -3.23 -1.17 16.41
CA ILE A 99 -3.65 -0.38 15.24
C ILE A 99 -2.50 0.44 14.65
N GLY A 100 -1.59 0.96 15.51
CA GLY A 100 -0.45 1.75 15.07
C GLY A 100 0.60 1.00 14.26
N GLY A 101 0.75 -0.31 14.51
CA GLY A 101 1.69 -1.16 13.78
C GLY A 101 1.25 -1.33 12.32
N GLY A 102 -0.02 -1.67 12.09
CA GLY A 102 -0.57 -1.88 10.75
C GLY A 102 -0.54 -0.62 9.87
N ALA A 103 -0.85 0.54 10.45
CA ALA A 103 -0.91 1.80 9.73
C ALA A 103 0.44 2.29 9.17
N LEU A 104 1.57 1.95 9.82
CA LEU A 104 2.92 2.15 9.26
C LEU A 104 3.39 0.95 8.43
N ALA A 105 3.08 -0.27 8.88
CA ALA A 105 3.58 -1.47 8.24
C ALA A 105 3.04 -1.62 6.81
N VAL A 106 1.75 -1.35 6.58
CA VAL A 106 1.11 -1.46 5.25
C VAL A 106 1.83 -0.63 4.18
N PRO A 107 2.05 0.69 4.34
CA PRO A 107 2.76 1.48 3.35
C PRO A 107 4.24 1.11 3.23
N LEU A 108 4.91 0.71 4.33
CA LEU A 108 6.30 0.24 4.28
C LEU A 108 6.45 -1.05 3.48
N PHE A 109 5.56 -2.03 3.69
CA PHE A 109 5.54 -3.27 2.92
C PHE A 109 5.21 -3.02 1.45
N GLY A 110 4.25 -2.13 1.16
CA GLY A 110 3.94 -1.70 -0.19
C GLY A 110 5.13 -1.06 -0.91
N MET A 111 5.88 -0.18 -0.24
CA MET A 111 7.09 0.42 -0.81
C MET A 111 8.21 -0.60 -1.01
N ALA A 112 8.43 -1.51 -0.05
CA ALA A 112 9.42 -2.57 -0.17
C ALA A 112 9.10 -3.50 -1.37
N GLY A 113 7.85 -3.96 -1.48
CA GLY A 113 7.40 -4.77 -2.62
C GLY A 113 7.49 -4.01 -3.94
N GLY A 114 7.08 -2.74 -3.95
CA GLY A 114 7.18 -1.86 -5.12
C GLY A 114 8.61 -1.68 -5.63
N TYR A 115 9.57 -1.49 -4.72
CA TYR A 115 10.99 -1.42 -5.08
C TYR A 115 11.52 -2.76 -5.62
N ALA A 116 11.13 -3.88 -5.01
CA ALA A 116 11.54 -5.22 -5.46
C ALA A 116 11.05 -5.54 -6.89
N LEU A 117 9.81 -5.12 -7.20
CA LEU A 117 9.13 -5.32 -8.49
C LEU A 117 9.61 -4.36 -9.59
N ALA A 118 10.06 -3.16 -9.24
CA ALA A 118 10.44 -2.15 -10.23
C ALA A 118 11.71 -2.48 -11.04
N GLY A 119 12.49 -3.48 -10.62
CA GLY A 119 13.66 -3.96 -11.36
C GLY A 119 14.85 -3.00 -11.43
N ALA A 120 14.76 -1.81 -10.82
CA ALA A 120 15.80 -0.79 -10.81
C ALA A 120 16.61 -0.82 -9.49
N GLY A 121 17.94 -0.89 -9.57
CA GLY A 121 18.84 -0.81 -8.41
C GLY A 121 19.68 -2.07 -8.16
N ARG A 122 20.40 -2.11 -7.02
CA ARG A 122 21.34 -3.19 -6.66
C ARG A 122 20.57 -4.48 -6.34
N ARG A 123 21.01 -5.62 -6.88
CA ARG A 123 20.34 -6.94 -6.70
C ARG A 123 20.13 -7.31 -5.23
N TRP A 124 21.09 -7.00 -4.36
CA TRP A 124 20.97 -7.28 -2.93
C TRP A 124 19.87 -6.48 -2.23
N ALA A 125 19.71 -5.19 -2.58
CA ALA A 125 18.62 -4.37 -2.04
C ALA A 125 17.24 -4.94 -2.46
N ARG A 126 17.14 -5.53 -3.67
CA ARG A 126 15.92 -6.23 -4.09
C ARG A 126 15.65 -7.48 -3.24
N ILE A 127 16.66 -8.28 -2.94
CA ILE A 127 16.50 -9.48 -2.09
C ILE A 127 16.01 -9.07 -0.70
N VAL A 128 16.61 -8.04 -0.10
CA VAL A 128 16.20 -7.50 1.21
C VAL A 128 14.76 -6.97 1.15
N CYS A 129 14.41 -6.18 0.14
CA CYS A 129 13.05 -5.67 -0.02
C CYS A 129 12.01 -6.77 -0.27
N THR A 130 12.37 -7.81 -1.03
CA THR A 130 11.53 -8.99 -1.21
C THR A 130 11.32 -9.71 0.13
N ALA A 131 12.38 -9.94 0.90
CA ALA A 131 12.28 -10.56 2.22
C ALA A 131 11.37 -9.74 3.15
N ILE A 132 11.51 -8.41 3.16
CA ILE A 132 10.66 -7.51 3.95
C ILE A 132 9.19 -7.57 3.48
N ALA A 133 8.94 -7.58 2.17
CA ALA A 133 7.59 -7.67 1.62
C ALA A 133 6.90 -9.01 1.94
N PHE A 134 7.67 -10.06 2.24
CA PHE A 134 7.16 -11.36 2.66
C PHE A 134 6.93 -11.49 4.17
N LEU A 135 7.47 -10.60 5.02
CA LEU A 135 7.25 -10.60 6.47
C LEU A 135 5.77 -10.61 6.92
N PRO A 136 4.80 -10.01 6.20
CA PRO A 136 3.39 -10.11 6.53
C PRO A 136 2.84 -11.54 6.58
N ILE A 137 3.45 -12.48 5.83
CA ILE A 137 3.01 -13.89 5.79
C ILE A 137 3.29 -14.60 7.12
N PRO A 138 4.55 -14.70 7.60
CA PRO A 138 4.82 -15.28 8.91
C PRO A 138 4.26 -14.41 10.04
N GLY A 139 4.21 -13.08 9.88
CA GLY A 139 3.62 -12.20 10.89
C GLY A 139 2.16 -12.53 11.18
N TRP A 140 1.37 -12.78 10.14
CA TRP A 140 -0.02 -13.21 10.28
C TRP A 140 -0.14 -14.59 10.92
N LEU A 141 0.73 -15.53 10.52
CA LEU A 141 0.75 -16.89 11.10
C LEU A 141 1.08 -16.85 12.60
N ILE A 142 2.09 -16.09 13.01
CA ILE A 142 2.49 -15.94 14.42
C ILE A 142 1.34 -15.32 15.22
N ALA A 143 0.72 -14.25 14.71
CA ALA A 143 -0.41 -13.62 15.38
C ALA A 143 -1.55 -14.62 15.64
N SER A 144 -1.92 -15.44 14.63
CA SER A 144 -2.93 -16.48 14.78
C SER A 144 -2.54 -17.54 15.83
N LEU A 145 -1.27 -17.99 15.84
CA LEU A 145 -0.79 -18.97 16.80
C LEU A 145 -0.76 -18.44 18.25
N THR A 146 -0.46 -17.14 18.44
CA THR A 146 -0.43 -16.52 19.77
C THR A 146 -1.81 -16.27 20.37
N GLN A 147 -2.86 -16.29 19.55
CA GLN A 147 -4.24 -16.09 19.98
C GLN A 147 -5.03 -17.41 20.10
N ASP A 148 -4.35 -18.57 20.08
CA ASP A 148 -4.96 -19.91 20.04
C ASP A 148 -6.04 -20.04 18.94
N ALA A 149 -5.90 -19.28 17.85
CA ALA A 149 -6.87 -19.26 16.78
C ALA A 149 -6.76 -20.56 15.97
N THR A 150 -7.86 -21.30 15.88
CA THR A 150 -7.94 -22.44 14.97
C THR A 150 -7.85 -21.95 13.53
N ILE A 151 -6.93 -22.50 12.74
CA ILE A 151 -6.81 -22.19 11.31
C ILE A 151 -8.04 -22.77 10.59
N GLY A 152 -9.08 -21.95 10.44
CA GLY A 152 -10.30 -22.28 9.72
C GLY A 152 -10.39 -21.56 8.37
N PRO A 153 -11.48 -21.80 7.62
CA PRO A 153 -11.72 -21.17 6.32
C PRO A 153 -11.77 -19.64 6.41
N ARG A 154 -12.31 -19.10 7.51
CA ARG A 154 -12.42 -17.65 7.74
C ARG A 154 -11.04 -17.01 7.90
N GLU A 155 -10.15 -17.64 8.65
CA GLU A 155 -8.81 -17.14 8.95
C GLU A 155 -7.95 -17.12 7.68
N VAL A 156 -8.06 -18.19 6.87
CA VAL A 156 -7.43 -18.26 5.54
C VAL A 156 -7.97 -17.18 4.61
N TRP A 157 -9.29 -16.96 4.59
CA TRP A 157 -9.91 -15.90 3.80
C TRP A 157 -9.38 -14.50 4.17
N VAL A 158 -9.34 -14.17 5.47
CA VAL A 158 -8.85 -12.87 5.95
C VAL A 158 -7.36 -12.69 5.61
N ALA A 159 -6.54 -13.74 5.73
CA ALA A 159 -5.13 -13.70 5.35
C ALA A 159 -4.94 -13.44 3.84
N ILE A 160 -5.66 -14.16 2.99
CA ILE A 160 -5.63 -13.97 1.53
C ILE A 160 -6.10 -12.58 1.13
N TYR A 161 -7.13 -12.05 1.80
CA TYR A 161 -7.60 -10.68 1.60
C TYR A 161 -6.45 -9.70 1.87
N PHE A 162 -5.84 -9.79 3.05
CA PHE A 162 -4.75 -8.91 3.45
C PHE A 162 -3.56 -8.97 2.48
N TRP A 163 -3.11 -10.18 2.12
CA TRP A 163 -1.99 -10.36 1.19
C TRP A 163 -2.31 -9.84 -0.21
N SER A 164 -3.55 -9.99 -0.67
CA SER A 164 -3.98 -9.44 -1.97
C SER A 164 -3.93 -7.92 -1.97
N LEU A 165 -4.39 -7.27 -0.88
CA LEU A 165 -4.28 -5.81 -0.74
C LEU A 165 -2.83 -5.33 -0.75
N LEU A 166 -1.93 -6.03 -0.05
CA LEU A 166 -0.50 -5.72 -0.04
C LEU A 166 0.15 -5.94 -1.40
N ALA A 167 -0.22 -7.00 -2.12
CA ALA A 167 0.26 -7.25 -3.47
C ALA A 167 -0.13 -6.12 -4.42
N VAL A 168 -1.41 -5.73 -4.43
CA VAL A 168 -1.91 -4.61 -5.25
C VAL A 168 -1.18 -3.30 -4.89
N LEU A 169 -1.04 -2.99 -3.60
CA LEU A 169 -0.31 -1.81 -3.15
C LEU A 169 1.16 -1.84 -3.59
N SER A 170 1.80 -3.00 -3.55
CA SER A 170 3.18 -3.19 -4.01
C SER A 170 3.31 -2.96 -5.52
N PHE A 171 2.40 -3.52 -6.31
CA PHE A 171 2.39 -3.28 -7.77
C PHE A 171 2.18 -1.80 -8.11
N ALA A 172 1.27 -1.13 -7.40
CA ALA A 172 1.00 0.29 -7.56
C ALA A 172 2.21 1.14 -7.14
N SER A 173 2.85 0.81 -6.02
CA SER A 173 4.05 1.48 -5.50
C SER A 173 5.28 1.29 -6.39
N ALA A 174 5.28 0.31 -7.31
CA ALA A 174 6.34 0.17 -8.30
C ALA A 174 6.28 1.23 -9.40
N ILE A 175 5.13 1.86 -9.65
CA ILE A 175 4.92 2.80 -10.77
C ILE A 175 5.92 3.97 -10.72
N PRO A 176 6.12 4.66 -9.57
CA PRO A 176 7.08 5.76 -9.48
C PRO A 176 8.53 5.33 -9.64
N HIS A 177 8.85 4.03 -9.64
CA HIS A 177 10.21 3.52 -9.83
C HIS A 177 10.52 3.13 -11.27
N ARG A 178 9.52 2.90 -12.13
CA ARG A 178 9.72 2.45 -13.52
C ARG A 178 10.44 3.49 -14.38
N LEU A 179 11.36 3.02 -15.22
CA LEU A 179 12.08 3.85 -16.17
C LEU A 179 11.17 4.32 -17.32
N PRO A 180 11.49 5.46 -17.97
CA PRO A 180 10.88 5.84 -19.24
C PRO A 180 11.11 4.76 -20.30
N ALA A 181 10.15 4.56 -21.21
CA ALA A 181 10.21 3.51 -22.23
C ALA A 181 11.45 3.62 -23.14
N ALA A 182 11.89 4.85 -23.44
CA ALA A 182 13.10 5.11 -24.23
C ALA A 182 14.38 4.62 -23.52
N SER A 183 14.45 4.78 -22.19
CA SER A 183 15.61 4.37 -21.39
C SER A 183 15.64 2.85 -21.20
N ALA A 184 14.47 2.19 -21.10
CA ALA A 184 14.39 0.73 -20.98
C ALA A 184 14.91 0.02 -22.24
N LEU A 185 14.63 0.56 -23.43
CA LEU A 185 15.15 0.03 -24.70
C LEU A 185 16.66 0.19 -24.86
N ALA A 186 17.24 1.25 -24.29
CA ALA A 186 18.69 1.45 -24.29
C ALA A 186 19.41 0.46 -23.36
N VAL A 187 18.87 0.23 -22.16
CA VAL A 187 19.40 -0.77 -21.21
C VAL A 187 19.26 -2.20 -21.72
N ALA A 188 18.19 -2.52 -22.46
CA ALA A 188 18.03 -3.86 -23.05
C ALA A 188 18.98 -4.14 -24.24
N ARG A 189 19.65 -3.11 -24.77
CA ARG A 189 20.60 -3.20 -25.90
C ARG A 189 22.07 -3.17 -25.45
N SER A 190 22.33 -2.97 -24.16
CA SER A 190 23.68 -3.01 -23.54
C SER A 190 23.89 -4.32 -22.80
#